data_AF-A0AA88YKE1-F1
#
_entry.id   AF-A0AA88YKE1-F1
#
_cell.length_a   1.000
_cell.length_b   1.000
_cell.length_c   1.000
_cell.angle_alpha   90.00
_cell.angle_beta   90.00
_cell.angle_gamma   90.00
#
_symmetry.space_group_name_H-M   'P 1'
#
loop_
_entity.id
_entity.type
_entity.pdbx_description
1 polymer ?
#
loop_
_entity_poly.entity_id
_entity_poly.type
_entity_poly.pdbx_seq_one_letter_code
_entity_poly.pdbx_strand_id
1 'polypeptide(L)' 'CKCGFCVVMSTSRECICCHEIQKVTEVRQEFPEKRCIIEHPGFGSICLDPFVLRVAYYGYRHHYGEKPEGSHE' A
#
# COMPACT_ATOMS: atom_id res chain seq x y z
N CYS A 1 -8.73 4.84 -14.69
CA CYS A 1 -7.51 4.05 -14.41
C CYS A 1 -6.46 4.28 -15.51
N LYS A 2 -5.19 4.56 -15.16
CA LYS A 2 -4.07 4.71 -16.10
C LYS A 2 -3.08 3.52 -16.09
N CYS A 3 -3.08 2.70 -15.05
CA CYS A 3 -2.14 1.58 -14.93
C CYS A 3 -2.60 0.32 -15.69
N GLY A 4 -3.90 0.15 -15.93
CA GLY A 4 -4.47 -1.03 -16.60
C GLY A 4 -4.77 -2.23 -15.70
N PHE A 5 -4.50 -2.14 -14.40
CA PHE A 5 -4.69 -3.25 -13.44
C PHE A 5 -5.80 -3.00 -12.42
N CYS A 6 -6.40 -1.80 -12.39
CA CYS A 6 -7.50 -1.54 -11.46
C CYS A 6 -8.80 -2.19 -11.95
N VAL A 7 -9.62 -2.64 -11.00
CA VAL A 7 -11.00 -3.06 -11.23
C VAL A 7 -11.96 -1.98 -10.75
N VAL A 8 -13.22 -2.04 -11.20
CA VAL A 8 -14.27 -1.16 -10.68
C VAL A 8 -14.62 -1.60 -9.26
N MET A 9 -14.60 -0.65 -8.32
CA MET A 9 -14.95 -0.86 -6.91
C MET A 9 -16.41 -0.47 -6.65
N SER A 10 -16.92 -0.86 -5.49
CA SER A 10 -18.32 -0.61 -5.10
C SER A 10 -18.66 0.88 -5.00
N THR A 11 -17.69 1.73 -4.63
CA THR A 11 -17.87 3.17 -4.52
C THR A 11 -16.89 3.95 -5.38
N SER A 12 -17.29 5.15 -5.83
CA SER A 12 -16.41 6.07 -6.56
C SER A 12 -15.18 6.48 -5.74
N ARG A 13 -15.31 6.52 -4.42
CA ARG A 13 -14.21 6.83 -3.49
C ARG A 13 -13.12 5.77 -3.50
N GLU A 14 -13.46 4.51 -3.74
CA GLU A 14 -12.50 3.40 -3.79
C GLU A 14 -11.88 3.20 -5.18
N CYS A 15 -12.48 3.78 -6.23
CA CYS A 15 -12.00 3.72 -7.61
C CYS A 15 -10.76 4.59 -7.86
N ILE A 16 -9.67 4.33 -7.13
CA ILE A 16 -8.41 5.10 -7.17
C ILE A 16 -7.32 4.30 -7.89
N CYS A 17 -6.69 4.91 -8.90
CA CYS A 17 -5.52 4.34 -9.56
C CYS A 17 -4.25 4.62 -8.78
N CYS A 18 -3.25 3.73 -8.85
CA CYS A 18 -1.93 3.95 -8.24
C CYS A 18 -1.17 5.18 -8.80
N HIS A 19 -1.63 5.76 -9.91
CA HIS A 19 -1.10 6.99 -10.50
C HIS A 19 -1.72 8.26 -9.88
N GLU A 20 -2.81 8.13 -9.12
CA GLU A 20 -3.54 9.26 -8.53
C GLU A 20 -3.06 9.59 -7.11
N ILE A 21 -2.29 8.69 -6.50
CA ILE A 21 -1.70 8.87 -5.18
C ILE A 21 -0.23 9.25 -5.38
N GLN A 22 0.12 10.52 -5.11
CA GLN A 22 1.46 11.07 -5.37
C GLN A 22 2.59 10.18 -4.84
N LYS A 23 2.54 9.79 -3.56
CA LYS A 23 3.57 8.94 -2.93
C LYS A 23 3.70 7.57 -3.60
N VAL A 24 2.59 6.99 -4.07
CA VAL A 24 2.61 5.70 -4.78
C VAL A 24 3.19 5.86 -6.17
N THR A 25 2.89 6.97 -6.85
CA THR A 25 3.49 7.33 -8.13
C THR A 25 5.00 7.47 -8.02
N GLU A 26 5.49 8.15 -6.99
CA GLU A 26 6.93 8.33 -6.71
C GLU A 26 7.65 6.98 -6.56
N VAL A 27 7.13 6.07 -5.70
CA VAL A 27 7.72 4.72 -5.53
C VAL A 27 7.70 3.93 -6.82
N ARG A 28 6.58 3.95 -7.57
CA ARG A 28 6.52 3.27 -8.87
C ARG A 28 7.54 3.85 -9.87
N GLN A 29 7.85 5.15 -9.81
CA GLN A 29 8.83 5.81 -10.69
C GLN A 29 10.27 5.40 -10.42
N GLU A 30 10.57 4.72 -9.32
CA GLU A 30 11.87 4.07 -9.11
C GLU A 30 12.16 3.04 -10.23
N PHE A 31 11.11 2.47 -10.83
CA PHE A 31 11.16 1.56 -11.98
C PHE A 31 10.24 2.07 -13.11
N PRO A 32 10.68 3.06 -13.90
CA PRO A 32 9.85 3.76 -14.90
C PRO A 32 9.23 2.86 -15.98
N GLU A 33 9.81 1.68 -16.23
CA GLU A 33 9.29 0.70 -17.18
C GLU A 33 8.03 -0.02 -16.68
N LYS A 34 7.72 0.08 -15.38
CA LYS A 34 6.54 -0.52 -14.75
C LYS A 34 5.35 0.40 -14.88
N ARG A 35 4.20 -0.16 -15.28
CA ARG A 35 2.96 0.60 -15.49
C ARG A 35 2.15 0.70 -14.21
N CYS A 36 2.29 -0.27 -13.31
CA CYS A 36 1.56 -0.35 -12.06
C CYS A 36 2.47 -0.56 -10.86
N ILE A 37 2.04 -0.10 -9.68
CA ILE A 37 2.77 -0.32 -8.42
C ILE A 37 2.92 -1.82 -8.09
N ILE A 38 1.97 -2.66 -8.51
CA ILE A 38 2.05 -4.11 -8.25
C ILE A 38 3.21 -4.79 -9.01
N GLU A 39 3.71 -4.14 -10.07
CA GLU A 39 4.84 -4.65 -10.86
C GLU A 39 6.19 -4.15 -10.32
N HIS A 40 6.18 -3.29 -9.29
CA HIS A 40 7.38 -2.86 -8.59
C HIS A 40 8.05 -4.09 -7.94
N PRO A 41 9.37 -4.32 -8.13
CA PRO A 41 10.04 -5.52 -7.62
C PRO A 41 9.87 -5.74 -6.10
N GLY A 42 9.79 -4.65 -5.33
CA GLY A 42 9.55 -4.70 -3.88
C GLY A 42 8.09 -4.95 -3.47
N PHE A 43 7.10 -4.83 -4.36
CA PHE A 43 5.69 -4.92 -3.97
C PHE A 43 5.35 -6.31 -3.41
N GLY A 44 5.79 -7.38 -4.08
CA GLY A 44 5.53 -8.74 -3.63
C GLY A 44 6.19 -9.04 -2.28
N SER A 45 7.48 -8.74 -2.14
CA SER A 45 8.24 -9.06 -0.93
C SER A 45 7.86 -8.20 0.28
N ILE A 46 7.42 -6.95 0.08
CA ILE A 46 7.12 -6.03 1.20
C ILE A 46 5.62 -6.00 1.53
N CYS A 47 4.74 -5.99 0.52
CA CYS A 47 3.31 -5.79 0.74
C CYS A 47 2.49 -7.08 0.76
N LEU A 48 2.99 -8.18 0.17
CA LEU A 48 2.25 -9.44 0.04
C LEU A 48 2.84 -10.59 0.86
N ASP A 49 4.11 -10.51 1.27
CA ASP A 49 4.74 -11.57 2.08
C ASP A 49 4.21 -11.56 3.54
N PRO A 50 3.50 -12.62 3.98
CA PRO A 50 2.91 -12.66 5.31
C PRO A 50 3.94 -12.66 6.45
N PHE A 51 5.16 -13.15 6.21
CA PHE A 51 6.22 -13.14 7.22
C PHE A 51 6.77 -11.72 7.40
N VAL A 52 6.98 -10.98 6.30
CA VAL A 52 7.40 -9.57 6.36
C VAL A 52 6.33 -8.73 7.04
N LEU A 53 5.05 -8.90 6.67
CA LEU A 53 3.94 -8.19 7.31
C LEU A 53 3.85 -8.49 8.82
N ARG A 54 4.11 -9.74 9.23
CA ARG A 54 4.13 -10.12 10.66
C ARG A 54 5.26 -9.45 11.42
N VAL A 55 6.47 -9.40 10.85
CA VAL A 55 7.63 -8.71 11.45
C VAL A 55 7.36 -7.21 11.55
N ALA A 56 6.83 -6.59 10.49
CA ALA A 56 6.45 -5.18 10.49
C ALA A 56 5.40 -4.87 11.58
N TYR A 57 4.39 -5.73 11.73
CA TYR A 57 3.39 -5.63 12.79
C TYR A 57 4.01 -5.72 14.20
N TYR A 58 4.88 -6.71 14.45
CA TYR A 58 5.54 -6.82 15.75
C TYR A 58 6.45 -5.64 16.05
N GLY A 59 7.19 -5.15 15.04
CA GLY A 59 7.98 -3.92 15.16
C GLY A 59 7.11 -2.72 15.52
N TYR A 60 6.00 -2.52 14.82
CA TYR A 60 5.04 -1.47 15.13
C TYR A 60 4.51 -1.57 16.57
N ARG A 61 4.06 -2.76 16.99
CA ARG A 61 3.55 -3.01 18.34
C ARG A 61 4.61 -2.80 19.42
N HIS A 62 5.86 -3.15 19.15
CA HIS A 62 6.97 -2.90 20.08
C HIS A 62 7.23 -1.41 20.29
N HIS A 63 7.18 -0.62 19.21
CA HIS A 63 7.45 0.81 19.28
C HIS A 63 6.27 1.66 19.76
N TYR A 64 5.03 1.23 19.48
CA TYR A 64 3.84 2.06 19.68
C TYR A 64 2.79 1.47 20.62
N GLY A 65 2.92 0.20 21.03
CA GLY A 65 2.03 -0.44 22.02
C GLY A 65 0.54 -0.44 21.64
N GLU A 66 -0.31 -0.94 22.54
CA GLU A 66 -1.76 -0.80 22.39
C GLU A 66 -2.13 0.67 22.57
N LYS A 67 -2.63 1.32 21.51
CA LYS A 67 -3.50 2.48 21.73
C LYS A 67 -4.64 1.97 22.62
N PRO A 68 -4.93 2.59 23.77
CA PRO A 68 -6.15 2.26 24.50
C PRO A 68 -7.32 2.47 23.54
N GLU A 69 -8.09 1.42 23.31
CA GLU A 69 -9.32 1.49 22.53
C GLU A 69 -10.25 2.49 23.23
N GLY A 70 -10.50 3.66 22.62
CA GLY A 70 -11.57 4.56 23.09
C GLY A 70 -11.26 6.05 23.30
N SER A 71 -10.21 6.65 22.74
CA SER A 71 -10.15 8.13 22.69
C SER A 71 -11.01 8.67 21.54
N HIS A 72 -12.32 8.68 21.75
CA HIS A 72 -13.21 9.63 21.09
C HIS A 72 -13.11 10.96 21.84
N GLU A 73 -12.37 11.91 21.29
CA GLU A 73 -12.56 13.35 21.54
C GLU A 73 -12.73 14.05 20.19
#